data_AF-A0A4S8K0M4-F1
#
_entry.id   AF-A0A4S8K0M4-F1
#
_cell.length_a   1.000
_cell.length_b   1.000
_cell.length_c   1.000
_cell.angle_alpha   90.00
_cell.angle_beta   90.00
_cell.angle_gamma   90.00
#
_symmetry.space_group_name_H-M   'P 1'
#
loop_
_entity.id
_entity.type
_entity.pdbx_description
1 polymer ?
#
loop_
_entity_poly.entity_id
_entity_poly.type
_entity_poly.pdbx_seq_one_letter_code
_entity_poly.pdbx_strand_id
1 'polypeptide(L)'
;MFSYGQVAANELGVWRVACRMGHGKWTPASRRTYNLLDAVSRHTIQVYPRSWSAIMLTFDNAGMWSLRSEMWERHYLGQQLYVSVVSPARSLRDEYNMPDNALLCGDVASLPKPPSYV
;
A
#
# COMPACT_ATOMS: atom_id res chain seq x y z
N MET A 1 -1.73 5.31 -11.62
CA MET A 1 -2.79 6.28 -11.25
C MET A 1 -4.10 5.52 -11.17
N PHE A 2 -4.72 5.41 -9.99
CA PHE A 2 -6.01 4.73 -9.86
C PHE A 2 -7.08 5.56 -10.58
N SER A 3 -7.72 4.97 -11.59
CA SER A 3 -8.93 5.50 -12.21
C SER A 3 -10.05 5.49 -11.16
N TYR A 4 -10.77 6.60 -11.00
CA TYR A 4 -12.00 6.83 -10.21
C TYR A 4 -12.47 5.64 -9.35
N GLY A 5 -12.53 5.76 -8.02
CA GLY A 5 -12.99 4.67 -7.15
C GLY A 5 -12.41 4.72 -5.75
N GLN A 6 -12.75 3.73 -4.92
CA GLN A 6 -12.14 3.54 -3.60
C GLN A 6 -10.83 2.79 -3.75
N VAL A 7 -9.73 3.38 -3.26
CA VAL A 7 -8.45 2.70 -3.14
C VAL A 7 -8.30 2.30 -1.68
N ALA A 8 -8.12 1.01 -1.42
CA ALA A 8 -7.67 0.52 -0.12
C ALA A 8 -6.21 0.13 -0.18
N ALA A 9 -5.63 0.18 0.99
CA ALA A 9 -4.64 -0.81 1.33
C ALA A 9 -5.11 -1.59 2.55
N ASN A 10 -4.96 -2.90 2.46
CA ASN A 10 -5.37 -3.82 3.50
C ASN A 10 -4.38 -3.77 4.67
N GLU A 11 -4.94 -3.66 5.87
CA GLU A 11 -4.33 -3.89 7.18
C GLU A 11 -3.61 -2.73 7.91
N LEU A 12 -3.66 -2.88 9.24
CA LEU A 12 -3.38 -1.91 10.30
C LEU A 12 -1.88 -1.65 10.41
N GLY A 13 -1.40 -0.50 9.94
CA GLY A 13 -0.05 -0.02 10.30
C GLY A 13 0.58 0.99 9.35
N VAL A 14 0.27 0.95 8.05
CA VAL A 14 1.16 1.55 7.04
C VAL A 14 0.71 2.93 6.54
N TRP A 15 -0.52 3.36 6.89
CA TRP A 15 -1.16 4.48 6.20
C TRP A 15 -1.40 5.67 7.11
N ARG A 16 -0.38 6.53 7.21
CA ARG A 16 -0.53 7.86 7.79
C ARG A 16 -0.60 8.92 6.69
N VAL A 17 -1.82 9.45 6.55
CA VAL A 17 -2.19 10.82 6.14
C VAL A 17 -2.74 10.98 4.70
N ALA A 18 -4.06 11.16 4.57
CA ALA A 18 -4.71 11.65 3.34
C ALA A 18 -4.56 13.17 3.24
N CYS A 19 -3.78 13.64 2.26
CA CYS A 19 -3.20 14.98 2.33
C CYS A 19 -4.01 16.04 1.55
N ARG A 20 -4.67 15.71 0.44
CA ARG A 20 -5.71 16.56 -0.20
C ARG A 20 -6.43 15.82 -1.32
N MET A 21 -7.62 16.31 -1.68
CA MET A 21 -8.33 15.96 -2.92
C MET A 21 -8.55 17.22 -3.76
N GLY A 22 -8.59 17.09 -5.08
CA GLY A 22 -8.85 18.20 -5.98
C GLY A 22 -9.46 17.77 -7.31
N HIS A 23 -10.25 18.65 -7.92
CA HIS A 23 -10.79 18.44 -9.26
C HIS A 23 -9.74 18.71 -10.34
N GLY A 24 -9.88 18.06 -11.49
CA GLY A 24 -9.00 18.21 -12.64
C GLY A 24 -7.76 17.30 -12.58
N LYS A 25 -6.78 17.62 -13.43
CA LYS A 25 -5.49 16.89 -13.46
C LYS A 25 -4.59 17.43 -12.36
N TRP A 26 -3.94 16.52 -11.64
CA TRP A 26 -2.93 16.90 -10.66
C TRP A 26 -1.78 17.68 -11.33
N THR A 27 -1.32 18.76 -10.69
CA THR A 27 -0.14 19.53 -11.11
C THR A 27 0.83 19.70 -9.94
N PRO A 28 2.13 19.93 -10.19
CA PRO A 28 3.09 20.19 -9.10
C PRO A 28 2.70 21.37 -8.18
N ALA A 29 1.99 22.37 -8.71
CA ALA A 29 1.49 23.50 -7.94
C ALA A 29 0.48 23.09 -6.86
N SER A 30 -0.26 21.99 -7.08
CA SER A 30 -1.22 21.43 -6.12
C SER A 30 -0.57 21.03 -4.79
N ARG A 31 0.75 20.78 -4.74
CA ARG A 31 1.47 20.45 -3.49
C ARG A 31 1.38 21.54 -2.43
N ARG A 32 1.26 22.82 -2.82
CA ARG A 32 1.13 23.95 -1.88
C ARG A 32 -0.16 23.91 -1.07
N THR A 33 -1.15 23.17 -1.55
CA THR A 33 -2.48 23.11 -0.94
C THR A 33 -2.65 21.92 -0.01
N TYR A 34 -1.63 21.08 0.11
CA TYR A 34 -1.67 19.87 0.92
C TYR A 34 -1.88 20.20 2.40
N ASN A 35 -2.74 19.43 3.06
CA ASN A 35 -2.90 19.50 4.49
C ASN A 35 -1.78 18.71 5.17
N LEU A 36 -0.81 19.43 5.72
CA LEU A 36 0.35 18.87 6.42
C LEU A 36 0.21 18.92 7.96
N LEU A 37 -0.87 19.49 8.48
CA LEU A 37 -1.03 19.74 9.92
C LEU A 37 -1.94 18.71 10.59
N ASP A 38 -3.14 18.50 10.05
CA ASP A 38 -4.21 17.72 10.70
C ASP A 38 -4.91 16.75 9.74
N ALA A 39 -4.20 16.27 8.73
CA ALA A 39 -4.77 15.40 7.73
C ALA A 39 -5.14 14.01 8.30
N VAL A 40 -6.30 13.50 7.87
CA VAL A 40 -6.94 12.32 8.46
C VAL A 40 -6.24 11.03 8.03
N SER A 41 -5.91 10.17 8.99
CA SER A 41 -5.43 8.81 8.74
C SER A 41 -6.56 7.89 8.30
N ARG A 42 -6.42 7.22 7.16
CA ARG A 42 -7.40 6.25 6.63
C ARG A 42 -6.67 5.11 5.93
N HIS A 43 -7.26 3.92 5.95
CA HIS A 43 -6.83 2.76 5.17
C HIS A 43 -7.45 2.74 3.76
N THR A 44 -8.53 3.50 3.56
CA THR A 44 -9.24 3.66 2.30
C THR A 44 -9.46 5.13 1.96
N ILE A 45 -9.25 5.49 0.70
CA ILE A 45 -9.53 6.84 0.18
C ILE A 45 -10.34 6.76 -1.10
N GLN A 46 -11.31 7.66 -1.24
CA GLN A 46 -12.11 7.78 -2.45
C GLN A 46 -11.40 8.71 -3.44
N VAL A 47 -11.39 8.33 -4.71
CA VAL A 47 -10.96 9.16 -5.83
C VAL A 47 -12.19 9.46 -6.67
N TYR A 48 -12.61 10.71 -6.72
CA TYR A 48 -13.78 11.15 -7.48
C TYR A 48 -13.50 11.24 -9.00
N PRO A 49 -14.54 11.26 -9.86
CA PRO A 49 -14.36 11.32 -11.31
C PRO A 49 -13.61 12.59 -11.70
N ARG A 50 -12.69 12.48 -12.67
CA ARG A 50 -11.85 13.60 -13.16
C ARG A 50 -11.15 14.38 -12.03
N SER A 51 -10.85 13.70 -10.93
CA SER A 51 -10.25 14.28 -9.73
C SER A 51 -9.02 13.49 -9.32
N TRP A 52 -8.26 14.02 -8.38
CA TRP A 52 -7.10 13.38 -7.79
C TRP A 52 -7.19 13.39 -6.27
N SER A 53 -6.58 12.40 -5.65
CA SER A 53 -6.41 12.29 -4.20
C SER A 53 -4.92 12.06 -3.93
N ALA A 54 -4.32 12.90 -3.11
CA ALA A 54 -2.94 12.76 -2.66
C ALA A 54 -2.94 12.12 -1.27
N ILE A 55 -2.15 11.07 -1.11
CA ILE A 55 -1.90 10.39 0.16
C ILE A 55 -0.41 10.46 0.45
N MET A 56 -0.07 10.62 1.71
CA MET A 56 1.27 10.42 2.25
C MET A 56 1.29 9.06 2.94
N LEU A 57 2.40 8.34 2.81
CA LEU A 57 2.56 6.99 3.32
C LEU A 57 3.90 6.93 4.04
N THR A 58 3.93 6.24 5.17
CA THR A 58 5.15 5.97 5.93
C THR A 58 5.44 4.48 5.82
N PHE A 59 6.62 4.12 5.34
CA PHE A 59 7.04 2.73 5.22
C PHE A 59 7.82 2.31 6.47
N ASP A 60 7.13 2.24 7.60
CA ASP A 60 7.68 1.83 8.90
C ASP A 60 7.45 0.35 9.23
N ASN A 61 6.75 -0.38 8.35
CA ASN A 61 6.47 -1.79 8.49
C ASN A 61 7.06 -2.59 7.32
N ALA A 62 7.95 -3.53 7.61
CA ALA A 62 8.60 -4.38 6.63
C ALA A 62 7.65 -5.49 6.15
N GLY A 63 7.82 -5.93 4.90
CA GLY A 63 7.01 -6.97 4.27
C GLY A 63 6.39 -6.52 2.96
N MET A 64 5.39 -7.28 2.50
CA MET A 64 4.70 -7.05 1.23
C MET A 64 3.28 -6.51 1.45
N TRP A 65 2.99 -5.37 0.85
CA TRP A 65 1.75 -4.63 1.04
C TRP A 65 0.98 -4.49 -0.27
N SER A 66 -0.34 -4.68 -0.23
CA SER A 66 -1.21 -4.48 -1.40
C SER A 66 -1.89 -3.12 -1.34
N LEU A 67 -1.76 -2.34 -2.41
CA LEU A 67 -2.51 -1.12 -2.67
C LEU A 67 -3.43 -1.39 -3.87
N ARG A 68 -4.73 -1.44 -3.65
CA ARG A 68 -5.69 -1.93 -4.64
C ARG A 68 -6.95 -1.08 -4.70
N SER A 69 -7.67 -1.22 -5.81
CA SER A 69 -9.06 -0.76 -5.87
C SER A 69 -9.94 -1.69 -5.04
N GLU A 70 -10.82 -1.13 -4.21
CA GLU A 70 -11.83 -1.91 -3.46
C GLU A 70 -13.05 -2.29 -4.32
N MET A 71 -13.16 -1.73 -5.52
CA MET A 71 -14.15 -2.20 -6.47
C MET A 71 -13.67 -3.52 -7.07
N TRP A 72 -14.40 -4.58 -6.78
CA TRP A 72 -14.02 -5.95 -7.11
C TRP A 72 -13.76 -6.16 -8.60
N GLU A 73 -14.59 -5.56 -9.46
CA GLU A 73 -14.45 -5.67 -10.92
C GLU A 73 -13.11 -5.10 -11.38
N ARG A 74 -12.66 -4.02 -10.75
CA ARG A 74 -11.39 -3.39 -11.11
C ARG A 74 -10.20 -4.07 -10.49
N HIS A 75 -10.34 -4.55 -9.26
CA HIS A 75 -9.34 -5.40 -8.64
C HIS A 75 -9.07 -6.63 -9.51
N TYR A 76 -10.14 -7.30 -9.97
CA TYR A 76 -10.07 -8.44 -10.86
C TYR A 76 -9.41 -8.11 -12.22
N LEU A 77 -9.71 -6.94 -12.78
CA LEU A 77 -9.06 -6.44 -14.00
C LEU A 77 -7.61 -5.96 -13.79
N GLY A 78 -7.03 -6.17 -12.60
CA GLY A 78 -5.62 -5.91 -12.31
C GLY A 78 -5.33 -4.50 -11.80
N GLN A 79 -6.32 -3.74 -11.35
CA GLN A 79 -6.10 -2.43 -10.72
C GLN A 79 -5.57 -2.56 -9.29
N GLN A 80 -4.32 -2.99 -9.18
CA GLN A 80 -3.58 -3.21 -7.95
C GLN A 80 -2.08 -2.91 -8.12
N LEU A 81 -1.42 -2.62 -7.02
CA LEU A 81 0.01 -2.38 -6.92
C LEU A 81 0.49 -3.07 -5.63
N TYR A 82 1.60 -3.80 -5.70
CA TYR A 82 2.26 -4.35 -4.53
C TYR A 82 3.51 -3.55 -4.21
N VAL A 83 3.76 -3.33 -2.91
CA VAL A 83 4.93 -2.63 -2.40
C VAL A 83 5.67 -3.58 -1.48
N SER A 84 6.96 -3.78 -1.73
CA SER A 84 7.85 -4.54 -0.85
C SER A 84 8.72 -3.57 -0.06
N VAL A 85 8.64 -3.64 1.27
CA VAL A 85 9.44 -2.86 2.20
C VAL A 85 10.42 -3.82 2.87
N VAL A 86 11.71 -3.60 2.66
CA VAL A 86 12.77 -4.51 3.13
C VAL A 86 13.47 -3.90 4.34
N SER A 87 13.60 -4.67 5.43
CA SER A 87 14.46 -4.30 6.55
C SER A 87 15.88 -4.89 6.38
N PRO A 88 16.95 -4.07 6.35
CA PRO A 88 18.31 -4.57 6.28
C PRO A 88 18.75 -5.31 7.56
N ALA A 89 18.09 -5.05 8.70
CA ALA A 89 18.44 -5.66 9.98
C ALA A 89 17.95 -7.11 10.11
N ARG A 90 16.98 -7.55 9.27
CA ARG A 90 16.35 -8.89 9.31
C ARG A 90 16.01 -9.32 10.73
N SER A 91 15.25 -8.47 11.45
CA SER A 91 14.83 -8.70 12.82
C SER A 91 13.37 -9.16 12.88
N LEU A 92 13.05 -10.08 13.81
CA LEU A 92 11.66 -10.45 14.13
C LEU A 92 10.79 -9.28 14.62
N ARG A 93 11.41 -8.15 15.00
CA ARG A 93 10.67 -6.92 15.31
C ARG A 93 10.04 -6.31 14.06
N ASP A 94 10.71 -6.44 12.91
CA ASP A 94 10.33 -5.78 11.67
C ASP A 94 9.44 -6.67 10.81
N GLU A 95 9.83 -7.94 10.62
CA GLU A 95 9.08 -8.91 9.84
C GLU A 95 9.20 -10.30 10.48
N TYR A 96 8.07 -11.02 10.55
CA TYR A 96 8.04 -12.37 11.08
C TYR A 96 8.60 -13.38 10.06
N ASN A 97 9.15 -14.48 10.57
CA ASN A 97 9.51 -15.61 9.73
C ASN A 97 8.30 -16.17 8.98
N MET A 98 8.53 -16.69 7.78
CA MET A 98 7.53 -17.45 7.04
C MET A 98 7.04 -18.63 7.90
N PRO A 99 5.73 -18.79 8.12
CA PRO A 99 5.21 -19.83 8.99
C PRO A 99 5.43 -21.23 8.39
N ASP A 100 5.53 -22.25 9.24
CA ASP A 100 5.88 -23.61 8.81
C ASP A 100 4.83 -24.27 7.92
N ASN A 101 3.58 -23.83 8.04
CA ASN A 101 2.46 -24.27 7.21
C ASN A 101 2.25 -23.43 5.95
N ALA A 102 3.12 -22.45 5.64
CA ALA A 102 3.03 -21.69 4.40
C ALA A 102 3.24 -22.61 3.20
N LEU A 103 2.27 -22.59 2.27
CA LEU A 103 2.34 -23.33 1.02
C LEU A 103 3.29 -22.60 0.06
N LEU A 104 4.22 -23.36 -0.54
CA LEU A 104 5.09 -22.87 -1.62
C LEU A 104 4.44 -23.21 -2.96
N CYS A 105 4.44 -22.27 -3.90
CA CYS A 105 3.82 -22.44 -5.21
C CYS A 105 4.62 -21.70 -6.31
N GLY A 106 4.38 -22.06 -7.57
CA GLY A 106 5.09 -21.47 -8.71
C GLY A 106 6.59 -21.78 -8.66
N ASP A 107 7.42 -20.80 -9.04
CA ASP A 107 8.87 -20.98 -9.18
C ASP A 107 9.58 -21.29 -7.85
N VAL A 108 8.94 -20.98 -6.70
CA VAL A 108 9.50 -21.24 -5.37
C VAL A 108 9.08 -22.59 -4.78
N ALA A 109 8.27 -23.39 -5.48
CA ALA A 109 7.72 -24.63 -4.96
C ALA A 109 8.80 -25.69 -4.61
N SER A 110 9.91 -25.71 -5.36
CA SER A 110 11.03 -26.63 -5.14
C SER A 110 12.18 -26.01 -4.32
N LEU A 111 12.07 -24.75 -3.92
CA LEU A 111 13.13 -24.05 -3.20
C LEU A 111 13.03 -24.28 -1.69
N PRO A 112 14.18 -24.34 -0.98
CA PRO A 112 14.17 -24.37 0.47
C PRO A 112 13.60 -23.07 1.03
N LYS A 113 12.92 -23.16 2.18
CA LYS A 113 12.41 -21.98 2.88
C LYS A 113 13.56 -21.04 3.26
N PRO A 114 13.31 -19.71 3.27
CA PRO A 114 14.31 -18.76 3.70
C PRO A 114 14.75 -19.04 5.14
N PRO A 115 16.02 -18.79 5.48
CA PRO A 115 16.50 -18.98 6.84
C PRO A 115 15.74 -18.07 7.80
N SER A 116 15.41 -18.64 8.97
CA SER A 116 14.84 -17.90 10.09
C SER A 116 15.71 -16.70 10.45
N TYR A 117 15.07 -15.60 10.84
CA TYR A 117 15.73 -14.42 11.41
C TYR A 117 16.26 -14.64 12.85
N VAL A 118 16.12 -15.86 13.37
CA VAL A 118 16.66 -16.39 14.64
C VAL A 118 17.45 -17.65 14.36
#